data_AF-A0A2W5VH03-F1
#
_entry.id   AF-A0A2W5VH03-F1
#
_cell.length_a   1.000
_cell.length_b   1.000
_cell.length_c   1.000
_cell.angle_alpha   90.00
_cell.angle_beta   90.00
_cell.angle_gamma   90.00
#
_symmetry.space_group_name_H-M   'P 1'
#
loop_
_entity.id
_entity.type
_entity.pdbx_description
1 polymer ?
#
loop_
_entity_poly.entity_id
_entity_poly.type
_entity_poly.pdbx_seq_one_letter_code
_entity_poly.pdbx_strand_id
1 'polypeptide(L)'
;MSAVFYADGAVRSMIRFFTLSALLLTTSALADPPDFSKGGFLFQIQYGPGFWTMDPNKLDADTGSRDPGGAAGFVTDLANTHTVSLGIAYNILGHASLGADITATGWDLTTSDRGGGGFAVGKVAWHPLELVFLNKEKRPIGLDASTWFGVGYGIVGEKRGMDGLLFEWGLSADWFFVKYFGVGFFVRGVFFNWDKYYLDYNNRDQPGNTITLSSPSGGSFWTFGLTLTLRAGE
;
A
#
# COMPACT_ATOMS: atom_id res chain seq x y z
N MET A 1 -0.01 50.34 15.69
CA MET A 1 -0.82 50.00 14.51
C MET A 1 -0.42 48.62 14.01
N SER A 2 -1.38 47.86 13.47
CA SER A 2 -1.33 46.47 12.94
C SER A 2 -1.43 45.36 14.01
N ALA A 3 -2.63 45.00 14.48
CA ALA A 3 -3.71 44.21 13.84
C ALA A 3 -3.48 42.69 13.91
N VAL A 4 -4.24 42.07 14.81
CA VAL A 4 -4.44 40.63 15.00
C VAL A 4 -5.20 40.08 13.80
N PHE A 5 -4.63 39.10 13.09
CA PHE A 5 -5.35 38.24 12.14
C PHE A 5 -5.08 36.78 12.52
N TYR A 6 -5.82 36.28 13.51
CA TYR A 6 -5.94 34.84 13.76
C TYR A 6 -7.42 34.45 13.64
N ALA A 7 -7.74 33.99 12.43
CA ALA A 7 -8.86 33.15 11.99
C ALA A 7 -10.11 32.99 12.88
N ASP A 8 -11.13 33.81 12.64
CA ASP A 8 -12.56 33.51 12.92
C ASP A 8 -13.13 32.35 12.05
N GLY A 9 -12.30 31.72 11.21
CA GLY A 9 -12.70 30.68 10.25
C GLY A 9 -12.60 29.23 10.74
N ALA A 10 -11.83 28.95 11.80
CA ALA A 10 -11.54 27.58 12.23
C ALA A 10 -12.79 26.85 12.77
N VAL A 11 -13.62 27.54 13.57
CA VAL A 11 -14.84 26.99 14.15
C VAL A 11 -15.92 26.74 13.08
N ARG A 12 -16.08 27.67 12.13
CA ARG A 12 -17.01 27.51 10.99
C ARG A 12 -16.57 26.39 10.03
N SER A 13 -15.26 26.21 9.85
CA SER A 13 -14.69 25.13 9.03
C SER A 13 -14.88 23.76 9.67
N MET A 14 -14.61 23.61 10.97
CA MET A 14 -14.85 22.37 11.72
C MET A 14 -16.33 22.00 11.74
N ILE A 15 -17.23 22.97 11.99
CA ILE A 15 -18.68 22.70 11.97
C ILE A 15 -19.12 22.24 10.58
N ARG A 16 -18.62 22.86 9.50
CA ARG A 16 -18.91 22.41 8.12
C ARG A 16 -18.38 21.02 7.85
N PHE A 17 -17.17 20.69 8.29
CA PHE A 17 -16.57 19.36 8.16
C PHE A 17 -17.38 18.29 8.92
N PHE A 18 -17.76 18.57 10.17
CA PHE A 18 -18.61 17.67 10.96
C PHE A 18 -20.01 17.54 10.35
N THR A 19 -20.61 18.63 9.87
CA THR A 19 -21.93 18.60 9.24
C THR A 19 -21.89 17.82 7.92
N LEU A 20 -20.86 18.01 7.10
CA LEU A 20 -20.67 17.25 5.86
C LEU A 20 -20.42 15.77 6.15
N SER A 21 -19.60 15.47 7.17
CA SER A 21 -19.33 14.10 7.62
C SER A 21 -20.58 13.43 8.18
N ALA A 22 -21.38 14.14 8.98
CA ALA A 22 -22.65 13.63 9.51
C ALA A 22 -23.71 13.46 8.41
N LEU A 23 -23.74 14.32 7.39
CA LEU A 23 -24.58 14.15 6.21
C LEU A 23 -24.15 12.94 5.37
N LEU A 24 -22.84 12.73 5.19
CA LEU A 24 -22.30 11.54 4.51
C LEU A 24 -22.64 10.25 5.28
N LEU A 25 -22.60 10.29 6.62
CA LEU A 25 -22.94 9.15 7.49
C LEU A 25 -24.46 8.86 7.55
N THR A 26 -25.32 9.86 7.37
CA THR A 26 -26.78 9.69 7.39
C THR A 26 -27.34 9.34 6.01
N THR A 27 -26.72 9.80 4.93
CA THR A 27 -27.09 9.40 3.55
C THR A 27 -26.72 7.95 3.23
N SER A 28 -25.69 7.39 3.88
CA SER A 28 -25.30 6.00 3.72
C SER A 28 -26.27 4.98 4.32
N ALA A 29 -27.14 5.39 5.25
CA ALA A 29 -28.19 4.54 5.78
C ALA A 29 -29.35 4.33 4.77
N LEU A 30 -29.39 5.11 3.68
CA LEU A 30 -30.41 5.04 2.62
C LEU A 30 -29.84 4.57 1.27
N ALA A 31 -28.54 4.33 1.17
CA ALA A 31 -27.93 3.88 -0.07
C ALA A 31 -27.92 2.36 -0.14
N ASP A 32 -28.35 1.82 -1.28
CA ASP A 32 -28.27 0.40 -1.54
C ASP A 32 -26.79 -0.05 -1.46
N PRO A 33 -26.48 -1.09 -0.66
CA PRO A 33 -25.15 -1.66 -0.65
C PRO A 33 -24.85 -2.28 -2.02
N PRO A 34 -23.56 -2.45 -2.37
CA PRO A 34 -23.17 -3.13 -3.59
C PRO A 34 -23.76 -4.54 -3.66
N ASP A 35 -24.09 -5.00 -4.87
CA ASP A 35 -24.41 -6.41 -5.09
C ASP A 35 -23.09 -7.20 -5.11
N PHE A 36 -22.64 -7.66 -3.95
CA PHE A 36 -21.36 -8.34 -3.80
C PHE A 36 -21.25 -9.64 -4.62
N SER A 37 -22.38 -10.28 -4.93
CA SER A 37 -22.43 -11.51 -5.72
C SER A 37 -22.09 -11.30 -7.20
N LYS A 38 -22.30 -10.07 -7.72
CA LYS A 38 -21.98 -9.73 -9.11
C LYS A 38 -20.49 -9.50 -9.29
N GLY A 39 -20.00 -9.81 -10.49
CA GLY A 39 -18.65 -9.44 -10.89
C GLY A 39 -18.49 -7.92 -11.00
N GLY A 40 -17.25 -7.46 -11.19
CA GLY A 40 -16.99 -6.03 -11.41
C GLY A 40 -15.56 -5.63 -11.11
N PHE A 41 -15.17 -4.45 -11.57
CA PHE A 41 -13.89 -3.84 -11.26
C PHE A 41 -13.93 -3.13 -9.91
N LEU A 42 -12.84 -3.28 -9.16
CA LEU A 42 -12.52 -2.58 -7.93
C LEU A 42 -11.29 -1.72 -8.20
N PHE A 43 -11.39 -0.44 -7.92
CA PHE A 43 -10.26 0.50 -7.94
C PHE A 43 -9.99 0.93 -6.50
N GLN A 44 -8.74 0.85 -6.07
CA GLN A 44 -8.37 1.11 -4.69
C GLN A 44 -7.30 2.19 -4.64
N ILE A 45 -7.49 3.16 -3.75
CA ILE A 45 -6.46 4.10 -3.32
C ILE A 45 -6.20 3.81 -1.86
N GLN A 46 -4.98 3.42 -1.53
CA GLN A 46 -4.57 3.09 -0.18
C GLN A 46 -3.50 4.06 0.29
N TYR A 47 -3.61 4.50 1.53
CA TYR A 47 -2.66 5.43 2.13
C TYR A 47 -2.39 5.08 3.59
N GLY A 48 -1.12 5.07 3.97
CA GLY A 48 -0.72 4.82 5.36
C GLY A 48 0.78 5.00 5.57
N PRO A 49 1.24 5.02 6.83
CA PRO A 49 2.67 4.90 7.13
C PRO A 49 3.23 3.55 6.68
N GLY A 50 4.49 3.56 6.23
CA GLY A 50 5.27 2.40 5.86
C GLY A 50 6.44 2.18 6.81
N PHE A 51 6.76 0.92 7.09
CA PHE A 51 7.78 0.52 8.06
C PHE A 51 8.70 -0.53 7.46
N TRP A 52 9.99 -0.22 7.40
CA TRP A 52 11.02 -1.12 6.91
C TRP A 52 11.56 -2.01 8.02
N THR A 53 11.78 -3.28 7.69
CA THR A 53 12.52 -4.24 8.50
C THR A 53 13.52 -4.93 7.59
N MET A 54 14.81 -4.74 7.87
CA MET A 54 15.92 -5.34 7.13
C MET A 54 16.99 -5.76 8.12
N ASP A 55 17.61 -6.91 7.89
CA ASP A 55 18.75 -7.37 8.69
C ASP A 55 20.06 -6.98 7.98
N PRO A 56 20.77 -5.95 8.46
CA PRO A 56 22.02 -5.52 7.84
C PRO A 56 23.10 -6.59 7.91
N ASN A 57 23.11 -7.46 8.93
CA ASN A 57 24.16 -8.49 9.07
C ASN A 57 24.00 -9.57 8.01
N LYS A 58 22.75 -9.98 7.74
CA LYS A 58 22.46 -10.95 6.69
C LYS A 58 22.81 -10.41 5.31
N LEU A 59 22.54 -9.13 5.07
CA LEU A 59 22.92 -8.48 3.81
C LEU A 59 24.45 -8.35 3.69
N ASP A 60 25.15 -7.95 4.76
CA ASP A 60 26.60 -7.77 4.77
C ASP A 60 27.37 -9.09 4.56
N ALA A 61 26.78 -10.24 4.93
CA ALA A 61 27.37 -11.54 4.63
C ALA A 61 27.60 -11.77 3.13
N ASP A 62 26.75 -11.20 2.28
CA ASP A 62 26.83 -11.31 0.82
C ASP A 62 27.54 -10.10 0.19
N THR A 63 27.36 -8.89 0.74
CA THR A 63 27.89 -7.66 0.14
C THR A 63 29.22 -7.19 0.71
N GLY A 64 29.55 -7.55 1.95
CA GLY A 64 30.62 -6.92 2.75
C GLY A 64 32.03 -7.10 2.19
N SER A 65 32.28 -8.12 1.37
CA SER A 65 33.57 -8.27 0.67
C SER A 65 33.79 -7.22 -0.42
N ARG A 66 32.71 -6.67 -0.98
CA ARG A 66 32.73 -5.68 -2.08
C ARG A 66 32.29 -4.28 -1.64
N ASP A 67 31.47 -4.18 -0.60
CA ASP A 67 31.02 -2.92 -0.01
C ASP A 67 31.03 -3.01 1.54
N PRO A 68 32.21 -2.96 2.17
CA PRO A 68 32.34 -3.08 3.62
C PRO A 68 31.51 -2.01 4.36
N GLY A 69 30.54 -2.45 5.18
CA GLY A 69 29.64 -1.55 5.91
C GLY A 69 28.52 -0.94 5.07
N GLY A 70 28.44 -1.27 3.79
CA GLY A 70 27.41 -0.77 2.88
C GLY A 70 26.01 -1.23 3.24
N ALA A 71 25.87 -2.44 3.76
CA ALA A 71 24.59 -2.97 4.22
C ALA A 71 23.98 -2.12 5.35
N ALA A 72 24.79 -1.73 6.34
CA ALA A 72 24.36 -0.85 7.43
C ALA A 72 24.02 0.56 6.92
N GLY A 73 24.80 1.08 5.97
CA GLY A 73 24.52 2.34 5.30
C GLY A 73 23.17 2.32 4.57
N PHE A 74 22.92 1.28 3.77
CA PHE A 74 21.64 1.10 3.06
C PHE A 74 20.44 1.02 4.02
N VAL A 75 20.55 0.24 5.10
CA VAL A 75 19.46 0.17 6.10
C VAL A 75 19.21 1.52 6.79
N THR A 76 20.26 2.34 6.95
CA THR A 76 20.15 3.69 7.51
C THR A 76 19.51 4.67 6.51
N ASP A 77 19.73 4.48 5.21
CA ASP A 77 19.08 5.26 4.15
C ASP A 77 17.57 4.94 4.06
N LEU A 78 17.09 3.78 4.54
CA LEU A 78 15.66 3.46 4.54
C LEU A 78 14.89 4.31 5.56
N ALA A 79 13.87 5.03 5.06
CA ALA A 79 13.03 5.88 5.90
C ALA A 79 11.60 5.33 6.06
N ASN A 80 11.10 5.33 7.30
CA ASN A 80 9.70 5.07 7.59
C ASN A 80 8.88 6.34 7.29
N THR A 81 8.09 6.28 6.23
CA THR A 81 7.39 7.45 5.66
C THR A 81 6.02 7.06 5.12
N HIS A 82 5.30 8.03 4.59
CA HIS A 82 4.00 7.81 3.98
C HIS A 82 4.11 6.99 2.70
N THR A 83 3.15 6.10 2.53
CA THR A 83 3.06 5.17 1.41
C THR A 83 1.70 5.30 0.77
N VAL A 84 1.69 5.35 -0.56
CA VAL A 84 0.47 5.34 -1.37
C VAL A 84 0.46 4.05 -2.18
N SER A 85 -0.72 3.46 -2.38
CA SER A 85 -0.89 2.39 -3.36
C SER A 85 -2.14 2.60 -4.20
N LEU A 86 -2.02 2.25 -5.46
CA LEU A 86 -3.12 2.23 -6.42
C LEU A 86 -3.35 0.79 -6.84
N GLY A 87 -4.58 0.33 -6.70
CA GLY A 87 -4.96 -1.04 -7.02
C GLY A 87 -6.07 -1.09 -8.05
N ILE A 88 -6.02 -2.10 -8.91
CA ILE A 88 -7.14 -2.52 -9.74
C ILE A 88 -7.35 -4.02 -9.55
N ALA A 89 -8.60 -4.43 -9.33
CA ALA A 89 -8.95 -5.85 -9.26
C ALA A 89 -10.29 -6.10 -9.96
N TYR A 90 -10.48 -7.32 -10.41
CA TYR A 90 -11.75 -7.82 -10.92
C TYR A 90 -12.29 -8.84 -9.93
N ASN A 91 -13.49 -8.58 -9.40
CA ASN A 91 -14.24 -9.46 -8.52
C ASN A 91 -14.90 -10.57 -9.35
N ILE A 92 -14.64 -11.81 -8.96
CA ILE A 92 -15.14 -13.05 -9.54
C ILE A 92 -16.20 -13.61 -8.59
N LEU A 93 -17.46 -13.39 -8.96
CA LEU A 93 -18.64 -13.96 -8.28
C LEU A 93 -18.70 -13.63 -6.77
N GLY A 94 -18.11 -12.51 -6.33
CA GLY A 94 -18.15 -12.07 -4.93
C GLY A 94 -17.22 -12.79 -3.97
N HIS A 95 -16.59 -13.88 -4.38
CA HIS A 95 -15.80 -14.74 -3.49
C HIS A 95 -14.30 -14.53 -3.63
N ALA A 96 -13.84 -14.17 -4.82
CA ALA A 96 -12.43 -14.01 -5.10
C ALA A 96 -12.21 -12.84 -6.05
N SER A 97 -11.06 -12.16 -5.94
CA SER A 97 -10.68 -11.14 -6.90
C SER A 97 -9.28 -11.41 -7.45
N LEU A 98 -9.06 -11.06 -8.72
CA LEU A 98 -7.73 -11.04 -9.33
C LEU A 98 -7.38 -9.60 -9.70
N GLY A 99 -6.19 -9.14 -9.35
CA GLY A 99 -5.82 -7.75 -9.57
C GLY A 99 -4.32 -7.50 -9.56
N ALA A 100 -3.99 -6.22 -9.57
CA ALA A 100 -2.64 -5.73 -9.41
C ALA A 100 -2.60 -4.42 -8.63
N ASP A 101 -1.54 -4.24 -7.86
CA ASP A 101 -1.25 -3.03 -7.10
C ASP A 101 0.09 -2.43 -7.53
N ILE A 102 0.14 -1.10 -7.54
CA ILE A 102 1.38 -0.33 -7.58
C ILE A 102 1.48 0.45 -6.28
N THR A 103 2.56 0.25 -5.55
CA THR A 103 2.86 0.92 -4.27
C THR A 103 4.07 1.81 -4.43
N ALA A 104 4.04 3.01 -3.85
CA ALA A 104 5.16 3.94 -3.83
C ALA A 104 5.32 4.57 -2.44
N THR A 105 6.57 4.69 -2.03
CA THR A 105 7.00 5.39 -0.81
C THR A 105 8.25 6.20 -1.12
N GLY A 106 8.41 7.37 -0.47
CA GLY A 106 9.50 8.29 -0.78
C GLY A 106 9.89 9.15 0.40
N TRP A 107 11.16 9.49 0.46
CA TRP A 107 11.77 10.32 1.50
C TRP A 107 12.77 11.29 0.88
N ASP A 108 13.10 12.35 1.63
CA ASP A 108 14.04 13.39 1.22
C ASP A 108 13.77 13.99 -0.18
N LEU A 109 12.48 14.09 -0.54
CA LEU A 109 12.02 14.44 -1.88
C LEU A 109 12.43 15.85 -2.35
N THR A 110 12.87 16.71 -1.43
CA THR A 110 13.31 18.09 -1.71
C THR A 110 14.83 18.26 -1.71
N THR A 111 15.59 17.21 -1.45
CA THR A 111 17.06 17.24 -1.40
C THR A 111 17.67 16.56 -2.63
N SER A 112 19.00 16.66 -2.79
CA SER A 112 19.74 15.86 -3.77
C SER A 112 19.72 14.37 -3.45
N ASP A 113 19.56 14.02 -2.18
CA ASP A 113 19.65 12.68 -1.63
C ASP A 113 18.25 12.04 -1.54
N ARG A 114 17.45 12.21 -2.59
CA ARG A 114 16.09 11.69 -2.62
C ARG A 114 16.12 10.16 -2.66
N GLY A 115 15.32 9.53 -1.82
CA GLY A 115 15.16 8.08 -1.79
C GLY A 115 13.72 7.65 -1.95
N GLY A 116 13.53 6.38 -2.29
CA GLY A 116 12.20 5.82 -2.41
C GLY A 116 12.17 4.33 -2.68
N GLY A 117 10.97 3.77 -2.56
CA GLY A 117 10.66 2.39 -2.89
C GLY A 117 9.40 2.32 -3.75
N GLY A 118 9.40 1.39 -4.71
CA GLY A 118 8.28 1.13 -5.60
C GLY A 118 8.06 -0.37 -5.75
N PHE A 119 6.80 -0.81 -5.65
CA PHE A 119 6.40 -2.22 -5.78
C PHE A 119 5.30 -2.35 -6.82
N ALA A 120 5.41 -3.34 -7.69
CA ALA A 120 4.36 -3.73 -8.64
C ALA A 120 4.01 -5.20 -8.39
N VAL A 121 2.77 -5.46 -8.00
CA VAL A 121 2.35 -6.76 -7.45
C VAL A 121 1.09 -7.23 -8.14
N GLY A 122 1.09 -8.44 -8.69
CA GLY A 122 -0.13 -9.15 -9.06
C GLY A 122 -0.69 -9.87 -7.84
N LYS A 123 -1.98 -9.73 -7.55
CA LYS A 123 -2.60 -10.25 -6.33
C LYS A 123 -3.88 -11.04 -6.61
N VAL A 124 -4.12 -12.03 -5.77
CA VAL A 124 -5.40 -12.73 -5.63
C VAL A 124 -5.96 -12.44 -4.24
N ALA A 125 -7.22 -12.09 -4.18
CA ALA A 125 -7.93 -11.82 -2.92
C ALA A 125 -9.06 -12.83 -2.73
N TRP A 126 -9.33 -13.16 -1.47
CA TRP A 126 -10.45 -13.97 -1.04
C TRP A 126 -11.36 -13.14 -0.14
N HIS A 127 -12.68 -13.20 -0.39
CA HIS A 127 -13.71 -12.41 0.26
C HIS A 127 -14.64 -13.33 1.07
N PRO A 128 -14.28 -13.71 2.30
CA PRO A 128 -14.99 -14.72 3.09
C PRO A 128 -16.44 -14.35 3.42
N LEU A 129 -16.77 -13.05 3.49
CA LEU A 129 -18.12 -12.62 3.87
C LEU A 129 -19.18 -13.06 2.86
N GLU A 130 -18.82 -13.32 1.60
CA GLU A 130 -19.81 -13.80 0.62
C GLU A 130 -20.28 -15.22 0.95
N LEU A 131 -19.41 -16.05 1.54
CA LEU A 131 -19.78 -17.39 1.98
C LEU A 131 -20.77 -17.37 3.16
N VAL A 132 -20.72 -16.34 4.00
CA VAL A 132 -21.61 -16.21 5.17
C VAL A 132 -23.00 -15.74 4.74
N PHE A 133 -23.10 -15.01 3.63
CA PHE A 133 -24.35 -14.43 3.13
C PHE A 133 -24.87 -15.07 1.83
N LEU A 134 -24.40 -16.28 1.47
CA LEU A 134 -24.69 -17.04 0.24
C LEU A 134 -26.16 -17.10 -0.24
N ASN A 135 -27.13 -16.85 0.65
CA ASN A 135 -28.57 -16.93 0.35
C ASN A 135 -29.29 -15.57 0.40
N LYS A 136 -28.56 -14.46 0.47
CA LYS A 136 -29.15 -13.11 0.46
C LYS A 136 -28.74 -12.39 -0.81
N GLU A 137 -29.69 -12.17 -1.71
CA GLU A 137 -29.51 -11.37 -2.94
C GLU A 137 -28.92 -9.97 -2.68
N LYS A 138 -29.08 -9.45 -1.45
CA LYS A 138 -28.40 -8.25 -0.97
C LYS A 138 -27.99 -8.43 0.49
N ARG A 139 -26.71 -8.23 0.80
CA ARG A 139 -26.27 -8.10 2.20
C ARG A 139 -26.90 -6.85 2.79
N PRO A 140 -27.45 -6.88 4.02
CA PRO A 140 -28.04 -5.69 4.64
C PRO A 140 -26.98 -4.66 5.08
N ILE A 141 -25.70 -5.04 5.08
CA ILE A 141 -24.57 -4.22 5.50
C ILE A 141 -23.59 -4.20 4.34
N GLY A 142 -23.15 -3.00 3.93
CA GLY A 142 -22.14 -2.81 2.89
C GLY A 142 -20.72 -3.16 3.32
N LEU A 143 -20.53 -4.16 4.19
CA LEU A 143 -19.19 -4.55 4.66
C LEU A 143 -18.62 -5.63 3.74
N ASP A 144 -17.41 -5.40 3.27
CA ASP A 144 -16.55 -6.41 2.67
C ASP A 144 -15.28 -6.59 3.49
N ALA A 145 -14.82 -7.82 3.59
CA ALA A 145 -13.56 -8.15 4.25
C ALA A 145 -12.81 -9.08 3.33
N SER A 146 -11.51 -8.84 3.16
CA SER A 146 -10.68 -9.62 2.26
C SER A 146 -9.31 -9.92 2.85
N THR A 147 -8.76 -11.05 2.45
CA THR A 147 -7.33 -11.37 2.59
C THR A 147 -6.77 -11.55 1.20
N TRP A 148 -5.56 -11.08 0.93
CA TRP A 148 -4.92 -11.25 -0.36
C TRP A 148 -3.48 -11.68 -0.25
N PHE A 149 -3.03 -12.30 -1.33
CA PHE A 149 -1.66 -12.75 -1.53
C PHE A 149 -1.21 -12.30 -2.90
N GLY A 150 0.03 -11.88 -3.01
CA GLY A 150 0.59 -11.38 -4.24
C GLY A 150 2.03 -11.77 -4.46
N VAL A 151 2.44 -11.68 -5.71
CA VAL A 151 3.83 -11.81 -6.14
C VAL A 151 4.14 -10.69 -7.11
N GLY A 152 5.34 -10.14 -7.02
CA GLY A 152 5.68 -8.96 -7.77
C GLY A 152 7.16 -8.67 -7.82
N TYR A 153 7.46 -7.48 -8.30
CA TYR A 153 8.80 -6.93 -8.35
C TYR A 153 8.84 -5.62 -7.57
N GLY A 154 9.94 -5.42 -6.85
CA GLY A 154 10.18 -4.18 -6.12
C GLY A 154 11.56 -3.63 -6.36
N ILE A 155 11.66 -2.31 -6.27
CA ILE A 155 12.92 -1.59 -6.30
C ILE A 155 12.91 -0.54 -5.18
N VAL A 156 14.05 -0.37 -4.52
CA VAL A 156 14.25 0.63 -3.48
C VAL A 156 15.65 1.21 -3.58
N GLY A 157 15.82 2.48 -3.25
CA GLY A 157 17.15 3.05 -3.11
C GLY A 157 17.18 4.56 -2.88
N GLU A 158 18.38 5.01 -2.51
CA GLU A 158 18.78 6.41 -2.36
C GLU A 158 20.24 6.55 -2.81
N LYS A 159 21.21 6.26 -1.92
CA LYS A 159 22.63 6.16 -2.26
C LYS A 159 22.94 4.75 -2.76
N ARG A 160 22.57 3.76 -1.94
CA ARG A 160 22.51 2.34 -2.33
C ARG A 160 21.08 1.95 -2.65
N GLY A 161 20.90 0.81 -3.27
CA GLY A 161 19.57 0.30 -3.55
C GLY A 161 19.53 -1.20 -3.70
N MET A 162 18.32 -1.73 -3.83
CA MET A 162 18.06 -3.14 -4.01
C MET A 162 16.86 -3.32 -4.91
N ASP A 163 16.84 -4.41 -5.67
CA ASP A 163 15.64 -4.84 -6.36
C ASP A 163 15.54 -6.36 -6.45
N GLY A 164 14.36 -6.80 -6.86
CA GLY A 164 14.09 -8.21 -7.10
C GLY A 164 12.65 -8.60 -6.82
N LEU A 165 12.46 -9.90 -6.62
CA LEU A 165 11.16 -10.50 -6.35
C LEU A 165 10.66 -10.10 -4.96
N LEU A 166 9.35 -9.92 -4.85
CA LEU A 166 8.68 -9.76 -3.56
C LEU A 166 7.39 -10.58 -3.50
N PHE A 167 7.03 -10.94 -2.28
CA PHE A 167 5.76 -11.57 -1.95
C PHE A 167 4.93 -10.62 -1.11
N GLU A 168 3.63 -10.58 -1.35
CA GLU A 168 2.71 -9.73 -0.60
C GLU A 168 1.69 -10.60 0.13
N TRP A 169 1.37 -10.17 1.35
CA TRP A 169 0.19 -10.59 2.07
C TRP A 169 -0.53 -9.37 2.63
N GLY A 170 -1.86 -9.39 2.67
CA GLY A 170 -2.60 -8.34 3.34
C GLY A 170 -4.04 -8.70 3.69
N LEU A 171 -4.64 -7.80 4.46
CA LEU A 171 -6.00 -7.86 4.97
C LEU A 171 -6.68 -6.50 4.78
N SER A 172 -7.96 -6.50 4.44
CA SER A 172 -8.78 -5.28 4.41
C SER A 172 -10.18 -5.52 4.94
N ALA A 173 -10.77 -4.44 5.44
CA ALA A 173 -12.18 -4.34 5.75
C ALA A 173 -12.69 -3.02 5.18
N ASP A 174 -13.55 -3.10 4.17
CA ASP A 174 -14.12 -1.96 3.44
C ASP A 174 -15.61 -1.84 3.76
N TRP A 175 -16.04 -0.66 4.19
CA TRP A 175 -17.44 -0.31 4.36
C TRP A 175 -17.91 0.57 3.21
N PHE A 176 -18.79 -0.01 2.38
CA PHE A 176 -19.50 0.63 1.29
C PHE A 176 -20.71 1.38 1.84
N PHE A 177 -20.55 2.70 1.89
CA PHE A 177 -21.58 3.63 2.32
C PHE A 177 -22.50 4.05 1.16
N VAL A 178 -22.10 3.77 -0.09
CA VAL A 178 -22.95 3.75 -1.29
C VAL A 178 -22.50 2.61 -2.20
N LYS A 179 -23.37 2.22 -3.15
CA LYS A 179 -23.15 1.14 -4.13
C LYS A 179 -21.76 1.13 -4.81
N TYR A 180 -21.19 2.30 -5.09
CA TYR A 180 -19.94 2.43 -5.86
C TYR A 180 -18.74 2.90 -5.05
N PHE A 181 -18.92 3.29 -3.79
CA PHE A 181 -17.84 3.85 -2.97
C PHE A 181 -17.83 3.22 -1.58
N GLY A 182 -16.64 2.80 -1.17
CA GLY A 182 -16.35 2.31 0.15
C GLY A 182 -15.12 2.96 0.75
N VAL A 183 -15.09 3.01 2.08
CA VAL A 183 -13.92 3.40 2.85
C VAL A 183 -13.58 2.27 3.81
N GLY A 184 -12.30 2.06 4.04
CA GLY A 184 -11.88 0.91 4.84
C GLY A 184 -10.52 1.07 5.47
N PHE A 185 -10.12 -0.01 6.12
CA PHE A 185 -8.79 -0.17 6.67
C PHE A 185 -8.08 -1.31 5.98
N PHE A 186 -6.75 -1.20 5.88
CA PHE A 186 -5.91 -2.27 5.39
C PHE A 186 -4.67 -2.48 6.25
N VAL A 187 -4.14 -3.69 6.18
CA VAL A 187 -2.80 -4.07 6.63
C VAL A 187 -2.15 -4.84 5.48
N ARG A 188 -0.92 -4.50 5.12
CA ARG A 188 -0.13 -5.15 4.08
C ARG A 188 1.29 -5.38 4.58
N GLY A 189 1.78 -6.59 4.38
CA GLY A 189 3.19 -6.96 4.51
C GLY A 189 3.75 -7.34 3.14
N VAL A 190 4.83 -6.68 2.74
CA VAL A 190 5.64 -7.03 1.58
C VAL A 190 6.90 -7.71 2.08
N PHE A 191 7.21 -8.90 1.60
CA PHE A 191 8.38 -9.69 1.99
C PHE A 191 9.36 -9.74 0.84
N PHE A 192 10.59 -9.29 1.11
CA PHE A 192 11.60 -9.09 0.09
C PHE A 192 12.43 -10.34 -0.16
N ASN A 193 12.51 -10.70 -1.43
CA ASN A 193 13.38 -11.74 -1.96
C ASN A 193 14.31 -11.12 -3.01
N TRP A 194 15.03 -10.07 -2.59
CA TRP A 194 15.93 -9.31 -3.44
C TRP A 194 17.13 -10.13 -3.88
N ASP A 195 17.48 -10.03 -5.15
CA ASP A 195 18.58 -10.74 -5.79
C ASP A 195 19.69 -9.78 -6.25
N LYS A 196 19.45 -8.46 -6.20
CA LYS A 196 20.45 -7.45 -6.57
C LYS A 196 20.62 -6.39 -5.48
N TYR A 197 21.87 -6.01 -5.30
CA TYR A 197 22.29 -4.90 -4.47
C TYR A 197 23.11 -3.90 -5.29
N TYR A 198 22.77 -2.63 -5.18
CA TYR A 198 23.35 -1.52 -5.93
C TYR A 198 24.25 -0.69 -5.03
N LEU A 199 25.52 -0.58 -5.41
CA LEU A 199 26.53 0.25 -4.73
C LEU A 199 26.23 1.74 -4.88
N ASP A 200 25.76 2.10 -6.08
CA ASP A 200 25.28 3.42 -6.44
C ASP A 200 23.96 3.24 -7.19
N TYR A 201 22.87 3.65 -6.55
CA TYR A 201 21.52 3.46 -7.08
C TYR A 201 21.25 4.26 -8.36
N ASN A 202 21.86 5.45 -8.48
CA ASN A 202 21.71 6.31 -9.66
C ASN A 202 22.51 5.78 -10.85
N ASN A 203 23.59 5.03 -10.58
CA ASN A 203 24.44 4.39 -11.58
C ASN A 203 24.33 2.86 -11.56
N ARG A 204 23.15 2.32 -11.22
CA ARG A 204 22.92 0.87 -11.05
C ARG A 204 23.18 0.04 -12.31
N ASP A 205 22.96 0.62 -13.49
CA ASP A 205 23.17 -0.05 -14.77
C ASP A 205 24.65 -0.08 -15.21
N GLN A 206 25.54 0.59 -14.49
CA GLN A 206 26.97 0.61 -14.80
C GLN A 206 27.66 -0.71 -14.43
N PRO A 207 28.59 -1.22 -15.26
CA PRO A 207 29.36 -2.41 -14.91
C PRO A 207 30.08 -2.27 -13.57
N GLY A 208 29.94 -3.26 -12.71
CA GLY A 208 30.59 -3.29 -11.39
C GLY A 208 29.79 -2.65 -10.24
N ASN A 209 28.74 -1.87 -10.53
CA ASN A 209 27.89 -1.23 -9.51
C ASN A 209 26.78 -2.12 -8.96
N THR A 210 26.60 -3.32 -9.52
CA THR A 210 25.63 -4.30 -9.04
C THR A 210 26.35 -5.53 -8.45
N ILE A 211 25.87 -5.97 -7.30
CA ILE A 211 26.21 -7.24 -6.66
C ILE A 211 24.99 -8.14 -6.76
N THR A 212 25.15 -9.31 -7.39
CA THR A 212 24.13 -10.37 -7.32
C THR A 212 24.25 -11.08 -5.99
N LEU A 213 23.15 -11.17 -5.26
CA LEU A 213 23.10 -11.81 -3.96
C LEU A 213 23.01 -13.32 -4.12
N SER A 214 23.76 -14.04 -3.29
CA SER A 214 23.80 -15.51 -3.30
C SER A 214 22.66 -16.10 -2.46
N SER A 215 22.22 -15.35 -1.45
CA SER A 215 21.07 -15.64 -0.61
C SER A 215 20.18 -14.40 -0.58
N PRO A 216 18.88 -14.51 -0.91
CA PRO A 216 18.00 -13.36 -0.87
C PRO A 216 18.04 -12.71 0.52
N SER A 217 18.34 -11.41 0.53
CA SER A 217 18.76 -10.72 1.77
C SER A 217 17.70 -10.76 2.86
N GLY A 218 16.42 -10.92 2.50
CA GLY A 218 15.33 -11.13 3.44
C GLY A 218 15.02 -9.88 4.26
N GLY A 219 13.78 -9.47 4.23
CA GLY A 219 13.27 -8.33 4.98
C GLY A 219 11.81 -8.14 4.65
N SER A 220 11.22 -7.10 5.22
CA SER A 220 9.83 -6.79 4.98
C SER A 220 9.55 -5.31 5.02
N PHE A 221 8.48 -4.90 4.34
CA PHE A 221 7.90 -3.59 4.44
C PHE A 221 6.43 -3.70 4.79
N TRP A 222 6.06 -3.08 5.90
CA TRP A 222 4.70 -3.13 6.43
C TRP A 222 4.02 -1.80 6.22
N THR A 223 2.76 -1.85 5.80
CA THR A 223 1.89 -0.68 5.69
C THR A 223 0.54 -1.00 6.32
N PHE A 224 -0.04 -0.02 6.99
CA PHE A 224 -1.41 -0.10 7.45
C PHE A 224 -2.03 1.29 7.35
N GLY A 225 -3.33 1.37 7.10
CA GLY A 225 -3.94 2.67 6.91
C GLY A 225 -5.35 2.60 6.35
N LEU A 226 -5.69 3.61 5.57
CA LEU A 226 -7.02 3.81 5.01
C LEU A 226 -7.07 3.42 3.55
N THR A 227 -8.20 2.86 3.14
CA THR A 227 -8.53 2.53 1.76
C THR A 227 -9.74 3.35 1.33
N LEU A 228 -9.68 3.91 0.12
CA LEU A 228 -10.84 4.33 -0.65
C LEU A 228 -11.03 3.31 -1.78
N THR A 229 -12.19 2.66 -1.81
CA THR A 229 -12.53 1.65 -2.81
C THR A 229 -13.65 2.18 -3.70
N LEU A 230 -13.45 2.15 -5.01
CA LEU A 230 -14.46 2.41 -6.02
C LEU A 230 -14.83 1.11 -6.72
N ARG A 231 -16.12 0.91 -6.98
CA ARG A 231 -16.62 -0.25 -7.71
C ARG A 231 -17.28 0.17 -9.02
N ALA A 232 -16.98 -0.55 -10.11
CA ALA A 232 -17.55 -0.31 -11.42
C ALA A 232 -17.87 -1.62 -12.16
N GLY A 233 -19.01 -1.65 -12.85
CA GLY A 233 -19.52 -2.86 -13.49
C GLY A 233 -20.27 -3.76 -12.50
N GLU A 234 -21.51 -4.06 -12.83
CA GLU A 234 -22.37 -5.07 -12.19
C GLU A 234 -23.06 -5.88 -13.29
#